data_AF-A0A0L8H6A2-F1
#
_entry.id   AF-A0A0L8H6A2-F1
#
_cell.length_a   1.000
_cell.length_b   1.000
_cell.length_c   1.000
_cell.angle_alpha   90.00
_cell.angle_beta   90.00
_cell.angle_gamma   90.00
#
_symmetry.space_group_name_H-M   'P 1'
#
loop_
_entity.id
_entity.type
_entity.pdbx_description
1 polymer ?
#
loop_
_entity_poly.entity_id
_entity_poly.type
_entity_poly.pdbx_seq_one_letter_code
_entity_poly.pdbx_strand_id
1 'polypeptide(L)'
;MPNRKRSMLCSKRNALLKQRKRELRSQETPEAREARLAAQRSRDQRSLLEESAEARQARLAAQRRRDQCSLLDEPVEVRQARLASMRIRNQHSLLQESAETRQARLATQRSRNQRSLLEKRVEARRAHLAAQCSPHQQSSLEESLEVRENRLARGAFWMRAGFRYSPADDFSNHLDMALGKMDRECQFRQAKKWADEAAGLCCSGGKV
;
A
#
# COMPACT_ATOMS: atom_id res chain seq x y z
N MET A 1 -43.85 -10.13 -10.47
CA MET A 1 -43.42 -11.26 -11.34
C MET A 1 -43.50 -10.84 -12.81
N PRO A 2 -42.38 -10.59 -13.52
CA PRO A 2 -42.45 -10.20 -14.93
C PRO A 2 -42.98 -11.34 -15.81
N ASN A 3 -43.92 -11.01 -16.70
CA ASN A 3 -44.72 -11.97 -17.46
C ASN A 3 -43.88 -12.71 -18.54
N ARG A 4 -43.60 -14.00 -18.30
CA ARG A 4 -42.78 -14.91 -19.14
C ARG A 4 -43.19 -14.95 -20.62
N LYS A 5 -44.48 -14.77 -20.93
CA LYS A 5 -44.96 -14.74 -22.32
C LYS A 5 -44.49 -13.49 -23.07
N ARG A 6 -44.42 -12.33 -22.39
CA ARG A 6 -43.90 -11.06 -22.96
C ARG A 6 -42.39 -11.12 -23.21
N SER A 7 -41.61 -11.76 -22.34
CA SER A 7 -40.16 -11.90 -22.55
C SER A 7 -39.82 -12.83 -23.72
N MET A 8 -40.58 -13.92 -23.90
CA MET A 8 -40.41 -14.85 -25.02
C MET A 8 -40.75 -14.21 -26.38
N LEU A 9 -41.81 -13.41 -26.46
CA LEU A 9 -42.17 -12.67 -27.67
C LEU A 9 -41.13 -11.59 -28.03
N CYS A 10 -40.60 -10.89 -27.02
CA CYS A 10 -39.51 -9.93 -27.19
C CYS A 10 -38.23 -10.62 -27.70
N SER A 11 -37.88 -11.78 -27.14
CA SER A 11 -36.72 -12.58 -27.57
C SER A 11 -36.85 -13.04 -29.03
N LYS A 12 -38.00 -13.60 -29.43
CA LYS A 12 -38.26 -14.03 -30.81
C LYS A 12 -38.18 -12.87 -31.79
N ARG A 13 -38.77 -11.72 -31.46
CA ARG A 13 -38.69 -10.50 -32.28
C ARG A 13 -37.23 -10.04 -32.44
N ASN A 14 -36.45 -10.04 -31.38
CA ASN A 14 -35.03 -9.67 -31.44
C ASN A 14 -34.20 -10.66 -32.29
N ALA A 15 -34.51 -11.95 -32.24
CA ALA A 15 -33.88 -12.96 -33.10
C ALA A 15 -34.16 -12.71 -34.58
N LEU A 16 -35.42 -12.43 -34.94
CA LEU A 16 -35.83 -12.10 -36.30
C LEU A 16 -35.15 -10.81 -36.80
N LEU A 17 -35.03 -9.78 -35.96
CA LEU A 17 -34.32 -8.55 -36.30
C LEU A 17 -32.82 -8.78 -36.52
N LYS A 18 -32.19 -9.66 -35.73
CA LYS A 18 -30.79 -10.05 -35.94
C LYS A 18 -30.61 -10.79 -37.26
N GLN A 19 -31.53 -11.70 -37.60
CA GLN A 19 -31.50 -12.44 -38.86
C GLN A 19 -31.62 -11.50 -40.06
N ARG A 20 -32.63 -10.62 -40.08
CA ARG A 20 -32.80 -9.63 -41.16
C ARG A 20 -31.58 -8.73 -41.32
N LYS A 21 -30.97 -8.28 -40.22
CA LYS A 21 -29.73 -7.49 -40.28
C LYS A 21 -28.56 -8.28 -40.90
N ARG A 22 -28.49 -9.59 -40.65
CA ARG A 22 -27.45 -10.46 -41.24
C ARG A 22 -27.67 -10.61 -42.75
N GLU A 23 -28.91 -10.82 -43.17
CA GLU A 23 -29.30 -10.91 -44.58
C GLU A 23 -28.98 -9.61 -45.32
N LEU A 24 -29.37 -8.45 -44.76
CA LEU A 24 -29.01 -7.14 -45.33
C LEU A 24 -27.49 -6.97 -45.46
N ARG A 25 -26.71 -7.36 -44.45
CA ARG A 25 -25.24 -7.30 -44.50
C ARG A 25 -24.62 -8.25 -45.52
N SER A 26 -25.26 -9.39 -45.81
CA SER A 26 -24.76 -10.33 -46.82
C SER A 26 -24.95 -9.84 -48.24
N GLN A 27 -25.87 -8.90 -48.45
CA GLN A 27 -26.17 -8.28 -49.74
C GLN A 27 -25.56 -6.87 -49.88
N GLU A 28 -24.77 -6.42 -48.90
CA GLU A 28 -24.09 -5.12 -48.95
C GLU A 28 -23.02 -5.11 -50.06
N THR A 29 -23.02 -4.06 -50.88
CA THR A 29 -21.89 -3.75 -51.77
C THR A 29 -20.67 -3.32 -50.95
N PRO A 30 -19.44 -3.43 -51.47
CA PRO A 30 -18.25 -2.97 -50.76
C PRO A 30 -18.33 -1.49 -50.38
N GLU A 31 -18.86 -0.62 -51.24
CA GLU A 31 -19.01 0.82 -50.97
C GLU A 31 -20.03 1.07 -49.84
N ALA A 32 -21.17 0.38 -49.87
CA ALA A 32 -22.18 0.47 -48.83
C ALA A 32 -21.64 -0.04 -47.48
N ARG A 33 -20.84 -1.12 -47.50
CA ARG A 33 -20.16 -1.65 -46.33
C ARG A 33 -19.14 -0.66 -45.78
N GLU A 34 -18.34 -0.03 -46.63
CA GLU A 34 -17.36 0.97 -46.23
C GLU A 34 -18.02 2.21 -45.64
N ALA A 35 -19.07 2.74 -46.27
CA ALA A 35 -19.84 3.87 -45.76
C ALA A 35 -20.43 3.55 -44.37
N ARG A 36 -21.00 2.34 -44.18
CA ARG A 36 -21.51 1.90 -42.88
C ARG A 36 -20.41 1.79 -41.82
N LEU A 37 -19.25 1.21 -42.17
CA LEU A 37 -18.12 1.09 -41.25
C LEU A 37 -17.50 2.46 -40.93
N ALA A 38 -17.44 3.37 -41.89
CA ALA A 38 -17.00 4.76 -41.68
C ALA A 38 -17.93 5.48 -40.71
N ALA A 39 -19.24 5.42 -40.95
CA ALA A 39 -20.24 6.00 -40.04
C ALA A 39 -20.22 5.36 -38.64
N GLN A 40 -19.83 4.09 -38.53
CA GLN A 40 -19.60 3.44 -37.23
C GLN A 40 -18.36 4.00 -36.55
N ARG A 41 -17.21 4.06 -37.24
CA ARG A 41 -15.96 4.63 -36.70
C ARG A 41 -16.15 6.07 -36.23
N SER A 42 -16.87 6.91 -36.98
CA SER A 42 -17.14 8.31 -36.59
C SER A 42 -17.97 8.41 -35.31
N ARG A 43 -18.98 7.53 -35.14
CA ARG A 43 -19.78 7.47 -33.90
C ARG A 43 -18.95 7.00 -32.72
N ASP A 44 -18.13 5.96 -32.91
CA ASP A 44 -17.26 5.44 -31.87
C ASP A 44 -16.20 6.50 -31.46
N GLN A 45 -15.61 7.20 -32.44
CA GLN A 45 -14.67 8.29 -32.18
C GLN A 45 -15.32 9.41 -31.38
N ARG A 46 -16.54 9.85 -31.75
CA ARG A 46 -17.27 10.86 -30.99
C ARG A 46 -17.52 10.41 -29.55
N SER A 47 -17.96 9.17 -29.35
CA SER A 47 -18.15 8.61 -28.01
C SER A 47 -16.87 8.56 -27.18
N LEU A 48 -15.70 8.35 -27.81
CA LEU A 48 -14.40 8.34 -27.13
C LEU A 48 -13.92 9.76 -26.77
N LEU A 49 -14.26 10.77 -27.58
CA LEU A 49 -13.93 12.17 -27.32
C LEU A 49 -14.77 12.74 -26.17
N GLU A 50 -16.04 12.36 -26.10
CA GLU A 50 -16.99 12.77 -25.05
C GLU A 50 -16.87 11.89 -23.77
N GLU A 51 -15.91 10.95 -23.73
CA GLU A 51 -15.73 9.99 -22.64
C GLU A 51 -15.18 10.66 -21.37
N SER A 52 -15.84 10.44 -20.23
CA SER A 52 -15.32 10.87 -18.92
C SER A 52 -14.10 10.06 -18.50
N ALA A 53 -13.29 10.59 -17.57
CA ALA A 53 -12.11 9.89 -17.07
C ALA A 53 -12.45 8.53 -16.41
N GLU A 54 -13.55 8.48 -15.64
CA GLU A 54 -14.04 7.25 -15.00
C GLU A 54 -14.51 6.22 -16.04
N ALA A 55 -15.28 6.66 -17.05
CA ALA A 55 -15.72 5.80 -18.14
C ALA A 55 -14.52 5.23 -18.91
N ARG A 56 -13.51 6.07 -19.18
CA ARG A 56 -12.24 5.66 -19.80
C ARG A 56 -11.52 4.60 -18.97
N GLN A 57 -11.40 4.82 -17.67
CA GLN A 57 -10.76 3.86 -16.77
C GLN A 57 -11.52 2.53 -16.74
N ALA A 58 -12.85 2.57 -16.65
CA ALA A 58 -13.70 1.38 -16.67
C ALA A 58 -13.58 0.61 -17.99
N ARG A 59 -13.60 1.31 -19.14
CA ARG A 59 -13.42 0.71 -20.47
C ARG A 59 -12.05 0.06 -20.63
N LEU A 60 -10.98 0.76 -20.25
CA LEU A 60 -9.62 0.23 -20.30
C LEU A 60 -9.44 -0.94 -19.33
N ALA A 61 -10.06 -0.91 -18.16
CA ALA A 61 -10.04 -2.03 -17.22
C ALA A 61 -10.78 -3.26 -17.77
N ALA A 62 -11.95 -3.07 -18.39
CA ALA A 62 -12.68 -4.15 -19.04
C ALA A 62 -11.92 -4.71 -20.25
N GLN A 63 -11.19 -3.88 -20.99
CA GLN A 63 -10.31 -4.32 -22.08
C GLN A 63 -9.15 -5.17 -21.53
N ARG A 64 -8.42 -4.68 -20.52
CA ARG A 64 -7.34 -5.44 -19.88
C ARG A 64 -7.79 -6.80 -19.36
N ARG A 65 -8.99 -6.88 -18.74
CA ARG A 65 -9.55 -8.16 -18.28
C ARG A 65 -9.80 -9.13 -19.44
N ARG A 66 -10.41 -8.66 -20.53
CA ARG A 66 -10.65 -9.48 -21.73
C ARG A 66 -9.35 -9.97 -22.37
N ASP A 67 -8.34 -9.10 -22.44
CA ASP A 67 -7.02 -9.45 -22.96
C ASP A 67 -6.34 -10.49 -22.06
N GLN A 68 -6.44 -10.33 -20.74
CA GLN A 68 -5.90 -11.28 -19.76
C GLN A 68 -6.57 -12.65 -19.88
N CYS A 69 -7.90 -12.72 -19.96
CA CYS A 69 -8.61 -13.98 -20.17
C CYS A 69 -8.17 -14.65 -21.49
N SER A 70 -8.11 -13.89 -22.58
CA SER A 70 -7.64 -14.40 -23.89
C SER A 70 -6.21 -14.94 -23.84
N LEU A 71 -5.32 -14.33 -23.04
CA LEU A 71 -3.94 -14.78 -22.88
C LEU A 71 -3.80 -16.01 -21.97
N LEU A 72 -4.69 -16.18 -20.99
CA LEU A 72 -4.69 -17.34 -20.10
C LEU A 72 -5.15 -18.61 -20.83
N ASP A 73 -6.15 -18.47 -21.69
CA ASP A 73 -6.70 -19.57 -22.49
C ASP A 73 -5.97 -19.73 -23.85
N GLU A 74 -4.82 -19.05 -24.03
CA GLU A 74 -4.07 -19.03 -25.29
C GLU A 74 -3.37 -20.38 -25.55
N PRO A 75 -3.66 -21.07 -26.68
CA PRO A 75 -2.93 -22.28 -27.03
C PRO A 75 -1.48 -21.95 -27.42
N VAL A 76 -0.58 -22.92 -27.25
CA VAL A 76 0.87 -22.72 -27.36
C VAL A 76 1.28 -22.21 -28.75
N GLU A 77 0.66 -22.71 -29.81
CA GLU A 77 0.94 -22.32 -31.19
C GLU A 77 0.59 -20.85 -31.44
N VAL A 78 -0.57 -20.41 -30.92
CA VAL A 78 -1.01 -19.01 -31.00
C VAL A 78 -0.07 -18.11 -30.19
N ARG A 79 0.35 -18.56 -29.00
CA ARG A 79 1.33 -17.85 -28.18
C ARG A 79 2.66 -17.68 -28.91
N GLN A 80 3.15 -18.73 -29.56
CA GLN A 80 4.40 -18.68 -30.33
C GLN A 80 4.28 -17.71 -31.52
N ALA A 81 3.19 -17.79 -32.28
CA ALA A 81 2.92 -16.89 -33.39
C ALA A 81 2.85 -15.43 -32.92
N ARG A 82 2.12 -15.15 -31.83
CA ARG A 82 2.03 -13.81 -31.24
C ARG A 82 3.40 -13.28 -30.79
N LEU A 83 4.21 -14.09 -30.12
CA LEU A 83 5.56 -13.70 -29.70
C LEU A 83 6.49 -13.48 -30.90
N ALA A 84 6.38 -14.29 -31.95
CA ALA A 84 7.12 -14.09 -33.20
C ALA A 84 6.73 -12.76 -33.86
N SER A 85 5.43 -12.47 -34.01
CA SER A 85 4.94 -11.19 -34.53
C SER A 85 5.36 -10.00 -33.65
N MET A 86 5.44 -10.17 -32.33
CA MET A 86 5.98 -9.13 -31.45
C MET A 86 7.47 -8.87 -31.69
N ARG A 87 8.29 -9.92 -31.85
CA ARG A 87 9.73 -9.78 -32.16
C ARG A 87 9.95 -9.06 -33.49
N ILE A 88 9.22 -9.46 -34.54
CA ILE A 88 9.31 -8.84 -35.86
C ILE A 88 8.95 -7.34 -35.80
N ARG A 89 7.83 -7.00 -35.15
CA ARG A 89 7.43 -5.59 -34.98
C ARG A 89 8.46 -4.78 -34.20
N ASN A 90 9.02 -5.34 -33.13
CA ASN A 90 10.06 -4.68 -32.35
C ASN A 90 11.33 -4.47 -33.17
N GLN A 91 11.76 -5.48 -33.94
CA GLN A 91 12.91 -5.34 -34.84
C GLN A 91 12.69 -4.25 -35.88
N HIS A 92 11.52 -4.23 -36.52
CA HIS A 92 11.16 -3.20 -37.47
C HIS A 92 11.18 -1.80 -36.84
N SER A 93 10.61 -1.64 -35.64
CA SER A 93 10.63 -0.38 -34.89
C SER A 93 12.06 0.06 -34.52
N LEU A 94 12.96 -0.88 -34.22
CA LEU A 94 14.36 -0.59 -33.91
C LEU A 94 15.17 -0.23 -35.16
N LEU A 95 14.86 -0.82 -36.32
CA LEU A 95 15.52 -0.49 -37.58
C LEU A 95 15.11 0.89 -38.11
N GLN A 96 13.86 1.28 -37.85
CA GLN A 96 13.33 2.60 -38.22
C GLN A 96 13.58 3.67 -37.14
N GLU A 97 14.30 3.35 -36.07
CA GLU A 97 14.52 4.28 -34.97
C GLU A 97 15.42 5.45 -35.39
N SER A 98 15.02 6.68 -35.03
CA SER A 98 15.88 7.86 -35.21
C SER A 98 17.05 7.84 -34.22
N ALA A 99 18.12 8.59 -34.50
CA ALA A 99 19.28 8.67 -33.59
C ALA A 99 18.89 9.19 -32.20
N GLU A 100 18.02 10.20 -32.12
CA GLU A 100 17.53 10.77 -30.86
C GLU A 100 16.72 9.75 -30.04
N THR A 101 15.78 9.04 -30.68
CA THR A 101 14.98 8.01 -30.02
C THR A 101 15.84 6.85 -29.54
N ARG A 102 16.86 6.46 -30.32
CA ARG A 102 17.88 5.48 -29.92
C ARG A 102 18.64 5.93 -28.67
N GLN A 103 19.13 7.18 -28.64
CA GLN A 103 19.85 7.72 -27.51
C GLN A 103 18.97 7.75 -26.24
N ALA A 104 17.73 8.22 -26.34
CA ALA A 104 16.78 8.23 -25.23
C ALA A 104 16.47 6.81 -24.70
N ARG A 105 16.29 5.83 -25.60
CA ARG A 105 16.08 4.42 -25.25
C ARG A 105 17.28 3.84 -24.51
N LEU A 106 18.49 4.07 -25.01
CA LEU A 106 19.72 3.58 -24.38
C LEU A 106 19.99 4.26 -23.04
N ALA A 107 19.75 5.57 -22.91
CA ALA A 107 19.85 6.29 -21.64
C ALA A 107 18.88 5.70 -20.60
N THR A 108 17.63 5.50 -20.99
CA THR A 108 16.61 4.86 -20.13
C THR A 108 17.04 3.45 -19.71
N GLN A 109 17.59 2.66 -20.64
CA GLN A 109 18.10 1.32 -20.35
C GLN A 109 19.26 1.36 -19.34
N ARG A 110 20.22 2.27 -19.52
CA ARG A 110 21.35 2.45 -18.59
C ARG A 110 20.87 2.83 -17.20
N SER A 111 19.96 3.79 -17.07
CA SER A 111 19.41 4.20 -15.76
C SER A 111 18.65 3.07 -15.07
N ARG A 112 17.85 2.29 -15.81
CA ARG A 112 17.15 1.11 -15.26
C ARG A 112 18.13 0.06 -14.75
N ASN A 113 19.19 -0.23 -15.52
CA ASN A 113 20.21 -1.20 -15.13
C ASN A 113 20.97 -0.73 -13.89
N GLN A 114 21.38 0.55 -13.85
CA GLN A 114 22.04 1.15 -12.69
C GLN A 114 21.16 1.04 -11.44
N ARG A 115 19.88 1.40 -11.55
CA ARG A 115 18.93 1.29 -10.43
C ARG A 115 18.82 -0.15 -9.93
N SER A 116 18.67 -1.13 -10.81
CA SER A 116 18.58 -2.54 -10.40
C SER A 116 19.86 -3.04 -9.71
N LEU A 117 21.04 -2.62 -10.19
CA LEU A 117 22.31 -2.96 -9.53
C LEU A 117 22.43 -2.34 -8.15
N LEU A 118 22.01 -1.08 -7.99
CA LEU A 118 21.97 -0.41 -6.68
C LEU A 118 20.99 -1.10 -5.73
N GLU A 119 19.79 -1.44 -6.20
CA GLU A 119 18.79 -2.19 -5.41
C GLU A 119 19.36 -3.53 -4.94
N LYS A 120 19.99 -4.30 -5.84
CA LYS A 120 20.67 -5.55 -5.47
C LYS A 120 21.80 -5.35 -4.46
N ARG A 121 22.57 -4.28 -4.59
CA ARG A 121 23.66 -3.95 -3.66
C ARG A 121 23.14 -3.56 -2.28
N VAL A 122 22.06 -2.78 -2.23
CA VAL A 122 21.37 -2.42 -0.97
C VAL A 122 20.83 -3.68 -0.32
N GLU A 123 20.19 -4.55 -1.08
CA GLU A 123 19.63 -5.81 -0.56
C GLU A 123 20.73 -6.73 -0.02
N ALA A 124 21.83 -6.90 -0.75
CA ALA A 124 22.99 -7.66 -0.29
C ALA A 124 23.61 -7.07 0.98
N ARG A 125 23.72 -5.73 1.06
CA ARG A 125 24.21 -5.04 2.26
C ARG A 125 23.28 -5.25 3.46
N ARG A 126 21.96 -5.18 3.24
CA ARG A 126 20.94 -5.45 4.26
C ARG A 126 21.04 -6.88 4.77
N ALA A 127 21.10 -7.86 3.87
CA ALA A 127 21.27 -9.26 4.23
C ALA A 127 22.56 -9.50 5.03
N HIS A 128 23.66 -8.88 4.62
CA HIS A 128 24.94 -9.00 5.33
C HIS A 128 24.94 -8.37 6.72
N LEU A 129 24.29 -7.21 6.90
CA LEU A 129 24.12 -6.59 8.22
C LEU A 129 23.19 -7.43 9.11
N ALA A 130 22.08 -7.94 8.56
CA ALA A 130 21.17 -8.82 9.27
C ALA A 130 21.85 -10.12 9.74
N ALA A 131 22.76 -10.69 8.92
CA ALA A 131 23.54 -11.86 9.31
C ALA A 131 24.62 -11.56 10.37
N GLN A 132 25.13 -10.32 10.43
CA GLN A 132 26.10 -9.89 11.44
C GLN A 132 25.46 -9.59 12.79
N CYS A 133 24.22 -9.08 12.80
CA CYS A 133 23.43 -9.01 14.02
C CYS A 133 23.05 -10.43 14.43
N SER A 134 23.79 -11.03 15.36
CA SER A 134 23.44 -12.36 15.84
C SER A 134 22.06 -12.31 16.53
N PRO A 135 21.26 -13.39 16.47
CA PRO A 135 19.99 -13.46 17.20
C PRO A 135 20.16 -13.16 18.70
N HIS A 136 21.35 -13.46 19.24
CA HIS A 136 21.71 -13.16 20.63
C HIS A 136 21.86 -11.66 20.89
N GLN A 137 22.41 -10.88 19.96
CA GLN A 137 22.48 -9.42 20.09
C GLN A 137 21.09 -8.77 19.99
N GLN A 138 20.23 -9.29 19.11
CA GLN A 138 18.84 -8.82 19.01
C GLN A 138 18.04 -9.13 20.27
N SER A 139 18.11 -10.38 20.75
CA SER A 139 17.48 -10.81 22.01
C SER A 139 18.01 -10.05 23.22
N SER A 140 19.32 -9.76 23.29
CA SER A 140 19.92 -8.98 24.38
C SER A 140 19.46 -7.52 24.37
N LEU A 141 19.25 -6.93 23.19
CA LEU A 141 18.69 -5.57 23.08
C LEU A 141 17.20 -5.54 23.45
N GLU A 142 16.42 -6.54 23.02
CA GLU A 142 15.02 -6.69 23.40
C GLU A 142 14.87 -6.87 24.92
N GLU A 143 15.66 -7.76 25.52
CA GLU A 143 15.69 -7.98 26.97
C GLU A 143 16.09 -6.69 27.72
N SER A 144 17.07 -5.94 27.20
CA SER A 144 17.48 -4.66 27.80
C SER A 144 16.38 -3.60 27.73
N LEU A 145 15.58 -3.57 26.66
CA LEU A 145 14.44 -2.68 26.52
C LEU A 145 13.30 -3.08 27.46
N GLU A 146 12.97 -4.37 27.54
CA GLU A 146 11.96 -4.89 28.46
C GLU A 146 12.33 -4.62 29.92
N VAL A 147 13.59 -4.82 30.30
CA VAL A 147 14.09 -4.49 31.65
C VAL A 147 13.98 -2.98 31.94
N ARG A 148 14.23 -2.13 30.93
CA ARG A 148 14.08 -0.68 31.08
C ARG A 148 12.62 -0.28 31.23
N GLU A 149 11.73 -0.84 30.42
CA GLU A 149 10.29 -0.59 30.48
C GLU A 149 9.69 -1.05 31.81
N ASN A 150 10.07 -2.25 32.27
CA ASN A 150 9.67 -2.76 33.58
C ASN A 150 10.16 -1.88 34.72
N ARG A 151 11.38 -1.34 34.65
CA ARG A 151 11.88 -0.37 35.64
C ARG A 151 11.06 0.92 35.65
N LEU A 152 10.73 1.46 34.49
CA LEU A 152 9.90 2.67 34.39
C LEU A 152 8.47 2.41 34.89
N ALA A 153 7.87 1.27 34.56
CA ALA A 153 6.55 0.88 35.03
C ALA A 153 6.51 0.66 36.55
N ARG A 154 7.53 0.00 37.11
CA ARG A 154 7.70 -0.18 38.56
C ARG A 154 7.90 1.15 39.28
N GLY A 155 8.77 2.02 38.77
CA GLY A 155 8.94 3.37 39.32
C GLY A 155 7.63 4.17 39.32
N ALA A 156 6.86 4.08 38.24
CA ALA A 156 5.54 4.71 38.15
C ALA A 156 4.50 4.13 39.13
N PHE A 157 4.53 2.82 39.38
CA PHE A 157 3.70 2.17 40.40
C PHE A 157 4.05 2.70 41.80
N TRP A 158 5.33 2.72 42.16
CA TRP A 158 5.80 3.17 43.46
C TRP A 158 5.54 4.66 43.71
N MET A 159 5.69 5.51 42.68
CA MET A 159 5.30 6.92 42.77
C MET A 159 3.81 7.11 43.09
N ARG A 160 2.93 6.20 42.63
CA ARG A 160 1.49 6.25 42.93
C ARG A 160 1.14 5.61 44.28
N ALA A 161 1.88 4.58 44.70
CA ALA A 161 1.69 3.90 45.98
C ALA A 161 1.95 4.83 47.18
N GLY A 162 2.87 5.78 47.06
CA GLY A 162 3.13 6.78 48.11
C GLY A 162 1.91 7.62 48.52
N PHE A 163 0.92 7.79 47.62
CA PHE A 163 -0.33 8.50 47.94
C PHE A 163 -1.38 7.64 48.67
N ARG A 164 -1.15 6.33 48.77
CA ARG A 164 -2.01 5.36 49.47
C ARG A 164 -1.17 4.57 50.47
N TYR A 165 -0.61 5.28 51.44
CA TYR A 165 0.26 4.68 52.44
C TYR A 165 -0.43 3.50 53.14
N SER A 166 0.15 2.31 53.00
CA SER A 166 -0.22 1.11 53.74
C SER A 166 0.94 0.72 54.66
N PRO A 167 0.72 0.50 55.96
CA PRO A 167 1.77 0.07 56.89
C PRO A 167 2.40 -1.28 56.55
N ALA A 168 1.78 -2.07 55.66
CA ALA A 168 2.28 -3.36 55.21
C ALA A 168 3.35 -3.23 54.09
N ASP A 169 3.49 -2.04 53.48
CA ASP A 169 4.42 -1.80 52.38
C ASP A 169 5.76 -1.27 52.93
N ASP A 170 6.86 -1.96 52.67
CA ASP A 170 8.20 -1.58 53.14
C ASP A 170 8.88 -0.58 52.19
N PHE A 171 8.45 0.67 52.26
CA PHE A 171 8.99 1.76 51.45
C PHE A 171 10.48 2.08 51.71
N SER A 172 11.06 1.58 52.82
CA SER A 172 12.44 1.90 53.22
C SER A 172 13.50 1.07 52.49
N ASN A 173 13.13 -0.11 51.98
CA ASN A 173 14.06 -1.05 51.33
C ASN A 173 13.92 -1.11 49.80
N HIS A 174 13.09 -0.25 49.18
CA HIS A 174 12.89 -0.27 47.73
C HIS A 174 13.93 0.58 46.97
N LEU A 175 14.77 -0.09 46.19
CA LEU A 175 15.82 0.51 45.33
C LEU A 175 15.30 1.52 44.30
N ASP A 176 14.02 1.41 43.89
CA ASP A 176 13.38 2.27 42.89
C ASP A 176 12.75 3.54 43.52
N MET A 177 12.83 3.72 44.86
CA MET A 177 12.27 4.85 45.59
C MET A 177 13.35 5.50 46.46
N ALA A 178 13.81 6.70 46.08
CA ALA A 178 14.72 7.49 46.90
C ALA A 178 13.93 8.34 47.90
N LEU A 179 13.68 7.82 49.10
CA LEU A 179 13.16 8.63 50.20
C LEU A 179 14.27 9.58 50.67
N GLY A 180 14.11 10.87 50.37
CA GLY A 180 15.06 11.91 50.78
C GLY A 180 15.20 12.00 52.30
N LYS A 181 16.36 12.45 52.78
CA LYS A 181 16.60 12.68 54.22
C LYS A 181 15.75 13.88 54.70
N MET A 182 15.20 13.79 55.91
CA MET A 182 14.53 14.92 56.59
C MET A 182 15.56 15.74 57.37
N ASP A 183 16.40 16.46 56.64
CA ASP A 183 17.52 17.21 57.19
C ASP A 183 17.39 18.73 57.01
N ARG A 184 16.34 19.21 56.33
CA ARG A 184 16.05 20.64 56.24
C ARG A 184 15.11 21.07 57.35
N GLU A 185 15.34 22.23 57.92
CA GLU A 185 14.45 22.79 58.95
C GLU A 185 13.42 23.74 58.32
N CYS A 186 12.18 23.59 58.76
CA CYS A 186 11.04 24.40 58.34
C CYS A 186 11.13 25.77 59.04
N GLN A 187 11.34 26.85 58.28
CA GLN A 187 11.57 28.21 58.81
C GLN A 187 10.49 28.69 59.80
N PHE A 188 9.25 28.22 59.66
CA PHE A 188 8.10 28.68 60.46
C PHE A 188 7.85 27.87 61.73
N ARG A 189 8.27 26.61 61.79
CA ARG A 189 7.95 25.70 62.92
C ARG A 189 9.15 24.90 63.45
N GLN A 190 10.34 25.11 62.91
CA GLN A 190 11.58 24.36 63.23
C GLN A 190 11.43 22.83 63.11
N ALA A 191 10.39 22.35 62.43
CA ALA A 191 10.21 20.93 62.14
C ALA A 191 11.18 20.49 61.05
N LYS A 192 11.65 19.24 61.13
CA LYS A 192 12.44 18.62 60.05
C LYS A 192 11.53 18.33 58.86
N LYS A 193 11.98 18.69 57.66
CA LYS A 193 11.28 18.57 56.39
C LYS A 193 12.19 17.99 55.30
N TRP A 194 11.62 17.49 54.22
CA TRP A 194 12.40 17.03 53.06
C TRP A 194 12.89 18.20 52.21
N ALA A 195 13.96 17.94 51.45
CA ALA A 195 14.58 18.93 50.57
C ALA A 195 13.59 19.49 49.52
N ASP A 196 12.78 18.61 48.94
CA ASP A 196 11.85 18.89 47.85
C ASP A 196 10.39 19.00 48.32
N GLU A 197 10.17 19.10 49.63
CA GLU A 197 8.82 19.32 50.18
C GLU A 197 8.34 20.75 49.86
N ALA A 198 7.16 20.85 49.24
CA ALA A 198 6.58 22.15 48.89
C ALA A 198 6.33 23.00 50.14
N ALA A 199 6.58 24.31 50.03
CA ALA A 199 6.49 25.23 51.15
C ALA A 199 5.07 25.24 51.75
N GLY A 200 4.97 24.99 53.06
CA GLY A 200 3.71 25.01 53.81
C GLY A 200 3.20 23.64 54.27
N LEU A 201 3.61 22.53 53.65
CA LEU A 201 3.22 21.17 54.07
C LEU A 201 3.78 20.78 55.45
N CYS A 202 5.04 21.14 55.74
CA CYS A 202 5.65 20.94 57.06
C CYS A 202 4.91 21.67 58.20
N CYS A 203 4.07 22.65 57.87
CA CYS A 203 3.36 23.49 58.82
C CYS A 203 1.90 23.09 59.03
N SER A 204 1.32 22.16 58.28
CA SER A 204 -0.11 21.81 58.43
C SER A 204 -0.38 20.65 59.41
N GLY A 205 0.63 20.21 60.18
CA GLY A 205 0.48 19.13 61.16
C GLY A 205 0.13 17.78 60.53
N GLY A 206 0.55 17.55 59.29
CA GLY A 206 0.29 16.31 58.55
C GLY A 206 -1.12 16.20 57.96
N LYS A 207 -1.92 17.28 57.94
CA LYS A 207 -3.18 17.30 57.18
C LYS A 207 -2.91 17.79 55.76
N VAL A 208 -3.12 16.89 54.80
CA VAL A 208 -3.38 17.19 53.38
C VAL A 208 -4.88 17.10 53.18
#